data_AF-K1SNW4-F1
#
_entry.id   AF-K1SNW4-F1
#
_cell.length_a   1.000
_cell.length_b   1.000
_cell.length_c   1.000
_cell.angle_alpha   90.00
_cell.angle_beta   90.00
_cell.angle_gamma   90.00
#
_symmetry.space_group_name_H-M   'P 1'
#
loop_
_entity.id
_entity.type
_entity.pdbx_description
1 polymer ?
#
loop_
_entity_poly.entity_id
_entity_poly.type
_entity_poly.pdbx_seq_one_letter_code
_entity_poly.pdbx_strand_id
1 'polypeptide(L)' 'MPEYVCKSISDAMEYFERKIEGFNDNDTIMSAVESRTSSPVRIIRDENYQSNVRGLIPAGEGAGYAGGITSAAI' A
#
# COMPACT_ATOMS: atom_id res chain seq x y z
N MET A 1 2.70 9.10 -13.88
CA MET A 1 1.65 8.58 -12.98
C MET A 1 0.32 9.21 -13.41
N PRO A 2 -0.86 8.61 -13.16
CA PRO A 2 -2.12 9.23 -13.55
C PRO A 2 -2.27 10.66 -12.97
N GLU A 3 -2.86 11.56 -13.74
CA GLU A 3 -2.91 13.00 -13.42
C GLU A 3 -3.57 13.28 -12.06
N TYR A 4 -4.64 12.54 -11.74
CA TYR A 4 -5.31 12.68 -10.45
C TYR A 4 -4.39 12.37 -9.26
N VAL A 5 -3.47 11.40 -9.41
CA VAL A 5 -2.51 11.05 -8.35
C VAL A 5 -1.44 12.14 -8.23
N CYS A 6 -0.92 12.64 -9.36
CA CYS A 6 0.04 13.75 -9.35
C CYS A 6 -0.53 14.98 -8.63
N LYS A 7 -1.78 15.34 -8.93
CA LYS A 7 -2.48 16.43 -8.25
C LYS A 7 -2.60 16.19 -6.75
N SER A 8 -3.03 14.98 -6.34
CA SER A 8 -3.12 14.64 -4.92
C SER A 8 -1.78 14.70 -4.18
N ILE A 9 -0.68 14.30 -4.83
CA ILE A 9 0.66 14.42 -4.23
C ILE A 9 1.05 15.89 -4.08
N SER A 10 0.86 16.73 -5.11
CA SER A 10 1.15 18.16 -5.02
C SER A 10 0.36 18.85 -3.88
N ASP A 11 -0.95 18.60 -3.79
CA ASP A 11 -1.79 19.15 -2.72
C ASP A 11 -1.33 18.66 -1.34
N ALA A 12 -0.88 17.40 -1.24
CA ALA A 12 -0.37 16.83 0.00
C ALA A 12 0.97 17.45 0.44
N MET A 13 1.88 17.76 -0.49
CA MET A 13 3.15 18.44 -0.18
C MET A 13 2.88 19.81 0.46
N GLU A 14 1.98 20.61 -0.12
CA GLU A 14 1.58 21.91 0.46
C GLU A 14 0.89 21.74 1.82
N TYR A 15 0.11 20.67 1.99
CA TYR A 15 -0.54 20.37 3.27
C TYR A 15 0.47 20.03 4.36
N PHE A 16 1.48 19.23 4.05
CA PHE A 16 2.47 18.80 5.02
C PHE A 16 3.46 19.89 5.41
N GLU A 17 3.73 20.87 4.56
CA GLU A 17 4.52 22.07 4.94
C GLU A 17 3.94 22.78 6.18
N ARG A 18 2.60 22.84 6.28
CA ARG A 18 1.93 23.44 7.44
C ARG A 18 2.03 22.62 8.72
N LYS A 19 2.55 21.39 8.64
CA LYS A 19 2.73 20.47 9.78
C LYS A 19 4.19 20.24 10.12
N ILE A 20 5.04 20.24 9.11
CA ILE A 20 6.47 19.99 9.17
C ILE A 20 7.10 21.04 8.26
N GLU A 21 7.75 22.02 8.88
CA GLU A 21 8.46 23.08 8.16
C GLU A 21 9.54 22.48 7.25
N GLY A 22 9.59 22.95 6.00
CA GLY A 22 10.53 22.47 4.97
C GLY A 22 10.15 21.16 4.29
N PHE A 23 8.95 20.61 4.54
CA PHE A 23 8.49 19.37 3.91
C PHE A 23 8.31 19.52 2.38
N ASN A 24 8.05 20.75 1.89
CA ASN A 24 7.91 21.03 0.46
C ASN A 24 9.03 21.88 -0.14
N ASP A 25 10.21 21.90 0.49
CA ASP A 25 11.37 22.65 -0.01
C ASP A 25 11.76 22.27 -1.44
N ASN A 26 12.28 23.22 -2.21
CA ASN A 26 12.72 23.01 -3.60
C ASN A 26 13.82 21.94 -3.74
N ASP A 27 14.57 21.68 -2.67
CA ASP A 27 15.62 20.66 -2.64
C ASP A 27 15.08 19.26 -2.21
N THR A 28 13.78 19.14 -1.96
CA THR A 28 13.15 17.86 -1.59
C THR A 28 13.16 16.88 -2.75
N ILE A 29 13.65 15.67 -2.49
CA ILE A 29 13.79 14.63 -3.51
C ILE A 29 12.53 13.78 -3.56
N MET A 30 11.86 13.78 -4.72
CA MET A 30 10.83 12.79 -5.05
C MET A 30 11.45 11.66 -5.89
N SER A 31 11.60 10.48 -5.27
CA SER A 31 12.29 9.35 -5.89
C SER A 31 11.31 8.32 -6.45
N ALA A 32 11.36 8.13 -7.78
CA ALA A 32 10.69 7.06 -8.52
C ALA A 32 9.20 6.85 -8.12
N VAL A 33 8.66 5.67 -8.43
CA VAL A 33 7.28 5.29 -8.11
C VAL A 33 7.29 4.06 -7.22
N GLU A 34 6.64 4.17 -6.07
CA GLU A 34 6.37 3.03 -5.18
C GLU A 34 5.05 2.37 -5.60
N SER A 35 5.14 1.20 -6.25
CA SER A 35 3.97 0.55 -6.88
C SER A 35 3.49 -0.71 -6.16
N ARG A 36 4.23 -1.18 -5.15
CA ARG A 36 3.98 -2.47 -4.48
C ARG A 36 3.77 -2.29 -2.98
N THR A 37 2.82 -1.44 -2.62
CA THR A 37 2.45 -1.17 -1.22
C THR A 37 1.58 -2.27 -0.60
N SER A 38 0.92 -3.08 -1.43
CA SER A 38 0.11 -4.22 -1.01
C SER A 38 -0.16 -5.14 -2.22
N SER A 39 -0.66 -6.36 -1.97
CA SER A 39 -1.01 -7.25 -3.08
C SER A 39 -2.13 -6.66 -3.95
N PRO A 40 -1.95 -6.63 -5.29
CA PRO A 40 -2.99 -6.15 -6.20
C PRO A 40 -4.12 -7.17 -6.38
N VAL A 41 -4.04 -8.33 -5.73
CA VAL A 41 -5.02 -9.42 -5.80
C VAL A 41 -5.41 -9.90 -4.43
N ARG A 42 -6.63 -10.46 -4.34
CA ARG A 42 -7.10 -11.17 -3.15
C ARG A 42 -7.50 -12.59 -3.53
N ILE A 43 -6.87 -13.57 -2.90
CA ILE A 43 -7.16 -14.98 -3.12
C ILE A 43 -8.26 -15.39 -2.15
N ILE A 44 -9.51 -15.46 -2.61
CA ILE A 44 -10.67 -15.69 -1.75
C ILE A 44 -10.53 -17.00 -0.95
N ARG A 45 -10.84 -16.92 0.35
CA ARG A 45 -10.87 -18.06 1.27
C ARG A 45 -12.15 -18.04 2.12
N ASP A 46 -12.61 -19.22 2.54
CA ASP A 46 -13.76 -19.44 3.42
C ASP A 46 -13.42 -19.18 4.89
N GLU A 47 -14.40 -19.39 5.78
CA GLU A 47 -14.23 -19.23 7.24
C GLU A 47 -13.22 -20.22 7.85
N ASN A 48 -12.93 -21.33 7.16
CA ASN A 48 -11.89 -22.29 7.53
C ASN A 48 -10.54 -21.95 6.87
N TYR A 49 -10.41 -20.74 6.31
CA TYR A 49 -9.23 -20.23 5.62
C TYR A 49 -8.84 -20.98 4.35
N GLN A 50 -9.73 -21.81 3.79
CA GLN A 50 -9.44 -22.56 2.57
C GLN A 50 -9.94 -21.83 1.32
N SER A 51 -9.20 -21.98 0.22
CA SER A 51 -9.68 -21.58 -1.10
C SER A 51 -10.79 -22.51 -1.61
N ASN A 52 -11.29 -22.24 -2.81
CA ASN A 52 -12.16 -23.16 -3.54
C ASN A 52 -11.49 -24.52 -3.87
N VAL A 53 -10.16 -24.62 -3.76
CA VAL A 53 -9.41 -25.87 -3.81
C VAL A 53 -9.09 -26.31 -2.38
N ARG A 54 -9.62 -27.48 -1.99
CA ARG A 54 -9.45 -28.03 -0.64
C ARG A 54 -7.98 -28.30 -0.32
N GLY A 55 -7.58 -27.91 0.89
CA GLY A 55 -6.20 -28.03 1.37
C GLY A 55 -5.28 -26.86 0.99
N LEU A 56 -5.71 -25.92 0.14
CA LEU A 56 -4.97 -24.68 -0.11
C LEU A 56 -5.43 -23.57 0.85
N ILE A 57 -4.49 -22.99 1.58
CA ILE A 57 -4.73 -21.94 2.59
C ILE A 57 -4.01 -20.65 2.14
N PRO A 58 -4.70 -19.72 1.45
CA PRO A 58 -4.13 -18.43 1.13
C PRO A 58 -3.92 -17.61 2.41
N ALA A 59 -2.71 -17.08 2.61
CA ALA A 59 -2.32 -16.32 3.80
C ALA A 59 -1.33 -15.19 3.49
N GLY A 60 -1.21 -14.26 4.45
CA GLY A 60 -0.28 -13.13 4.38
C GLY A 60 -0.64 -12.08 3.32
N GLU A 61 0.32 -11.20 3.06
CA GLU A 61 0.13 -10.05 2.16
C GLU A 61 -0.08 -10.49 0.71
N GLY A 62 0.68 -11.49 0.23
CA GLY A 62 0.53 -12.01 -1.13
C GLY A 62 -0.88 -12.50 -1.46
N ALA A 63 -1.58 -13.07 -0.48
CA ALA A 63 -2.97 -13.49 -0.63
C ALA A 63 -4.00 -12.36 -0.43
N GLY A 64 -3.55 -11.16 -0.02
CA GLY A 64 -4.40 -10.00 0.24
C GLY A 64 -5.05 -9.98 1.63
N TYR A 65 -4.45 -10.64 2.63
CA TYR A 65 -4.98 -10.72 4.01
C TYR A 65 -4.10 -10.05 5.06
N ALA A 66 -2.97 -9.46 4.68
CA ALA A 66 -2.07 -8.71 5.54
C ALA A 66 -1.42 -7.55 4.77
N GLY A 67 -0.65 -6.71 5.47
CA GLY A 67 0.04 -5.56 4.88
C GLY A 67 1.29 -5.13 5.66
N GLY A 68 1.90 -6.06 6.39
CA GLY A 68 3.09 -5.80 7.19
C GLY A 68 3.59 -7.08 7.85
N ILE A 69 4.82 -7.03 8.40
CA ILE A 69 5.51 -8.20 8.96
C ILE A 69 4.65 -8.88 10.04
N THR A 70 4.19 -8.12 11.04
CA THR A 70 3.41 -8.67 12.14
C THR A 70 2.05 -9.18 11.69
N SER A 71 1.34 -8.46 10.82
CA SER A 71 0.02 -8.88 10.34
C SER A 71 0.08 -10.05 9.37
N ALA A 72 1.21 -10.27 8.69
CA ALA A 72 1.41 -11.44 7.84
C ALA A 72 1.73 -12.70 8.64
N ALA A 73 2.26 -12.55 9.86
CA ALA A 73 2.61 -13.65 10.75
C ALA A 73 1.47 -14.12 11.66
N ILE A 74 0.42 -13.29 11.84
CA ILE A 74 -0.78 -13.58 12.64
C ILE A 74 -1.87 -14.14 11.73
#